data_AF-A0A2V6I8N4-F1
#
_entry.id   AF-A0A2V6I8N4-F1
#
_cell.length_a   1.000
_cell.length_b   1.000
_cell.length_c   1.000
_cell.angle_alpha   90.00
_cell.angle_beta   90.00
_cell.angle_gamma   90.00
#
_symmetry.space_group_name_H-M   'P 1'
#
loop_
_entity.id
_entity.type
_entity.pdbx_description
1 polymer ?
#
loop_
_entity_poly.entity_id
_entity_poly.type
_entity_poly.pdbx_seq_one_letter_code
_entity_poly.pdbx_strand_id
1 'polypeptide(L)' 'MSNGRKVAGAAQRRTRRGLLQQGSIQGIQLANKFADQFANELCSECYHKTLDERLIARAREIADEKYGAASWLQRR' A
#
# COMPACT_ATOMS: atom_id res chain seq x y z
N MET A 1 15.61 -9.73 -3.22
CA MET A 1 16.91 -9.46 -2.57
C MET A 1 17.72 -8.61 -3.53
N SER A 2 18.56 -7.70 -3.04
CA SER A 2 19.56 -6.99 -3.85
C SER A 2 20.88 -7.07 -3.11
N ASN A 3 21.96 -7.52 -3.78
CA ASN A 3 23.28 -7.76 -3.19
C ASN A 3 23.22 -8.56 -1.87
N GLY A 4 22.45 -9.65 -1.86
CA GLY A 4 22.29 -10.50 -0.67
C GLY A 4 21.49 -9.88 0.48
N ARG A 5 20.88 -8.70 0.29
CA ARG A 5 20.06 -8.01 1.31
C ARG A 5 18.59 -7.97 0.94
N LYS A 6 17.73 -8.04 1.96
CA LYS A 6 16.29 -7.82 1.80
C LYS A 6 16.04 -6.33 1.63
N VAL A 7 15.46 -5.97 0.50
CA VAL A 7 15.19 -4.57 0.13
C VAL A 7 13.72 -4.27 -0.03
N ALA A 8 12.85 -5.28 0.04
CA ALA A 8 11.42 -5.12 0.01
C ALA A 8 10.72 -6.19 0.85
N GLY A 9 9.53 -5.84 1.34
CA GLY A 9 8.60 -6.75 2.00
C GLY A 9 7.17 -6.34 1.66
N ALA A 10 6.28 -7.32 1.53
CA ALA A 10 4.88 -7.08 1.20
C ALA A 10 3.96 -8.04 1.94
N ALA A 11 2.71 -7.63 2.07
CA ALA A 11 1.61 -8.42 2.60
C ALA A 11 0.40 -8.29 1.66
N GLN A 12 -0.43 -9.34 1.64
CA GLN A 12 -1.62 -9.39 0.82
C GLN A 12 -2.87 -9.65 1.67
N ARG A 13 -3.98 -9.02 1.30
CA ARG A 13 -5.30 -9.32 1.86
C ARG A 13 -6.26 -9.65 0.73
N ARG A 14 -6.76 -10.89 0.71
CA ARG A 14 -7.77 -11.36 -0.25
C ARG A 14 -9.16 -11.37 0.38
N THR A 15 -10.15 -10.92 -0.38
CA THR A 15 -11.57 -11.00 -0.03
C THR A 15 -12.36 -11.47 -1.26
N ARG A 16 -13.64 -11.82 -1.10
CA ARG A 16 -14.52 -12.11 -2.25
C ARG A 16 -14.60 -10.95 -3.26
N ARG A 17 -14.38 -9.70 -2.81
CA ARG A 17 -14.49 -8.49 -3.64
C ARG A 17 -13.18 -8.08 -4.31
N GLY A 18 -12.08 -8.76 -4.01
CA GLY A 18 -10.78 -8.44 -4.60
C GLY A 18 -9.58 -8.69 -3.69
N LEU A 19 -8.42 -8.28 -4.19
CA LEU A 19 -7.12 -8.45 -3.56
C LEU A 19 -6.48 -7.08 -3.32
N LEU A 20 -5.95 -6.87 -2.13
CA LEU A 20 -5.06 -5.77 -1.81
C LEU A 20 -3.65 -6.32 -1.63
N GLN A 21 -2.69 -5.82 -2.43
CA GLN A 21 -1.27 -6.07 -2.26
C GLN A 21 -0.61 -4.76 -1.82
N GLN A 22 0.12 -4.79 -0.70
CA GLN A 22 0.82 -3.61 -0.18
C GLN A 22 2.19 -4.03 0.34
N GLY A 23 3.20 -3.20 0.09
CA GLY A 23 4.54 -3.43 0.60
C GLY A 23 5.34 -2.17 0.80
N SER A 24 6.55 -2.35 1.31
CA SER A 24 7.54 -1.31 1.53
C SER A 24 8.86 -1.73 0.89
N ILE A 25 9.54 -0.77 0.27
CA ILE A 25 10.90 -0.91 -0.24
C ILE A 25 11.82 -0.07 0.66
N GLN A 26 12.95 -0.63 1.08
CA GLN A 26 13.87 -0.03 2.04
C GLN A 26 15.33 -0.28 1.64
N GLY A 27 16.21 0.64 2.04
CA GLY A 27 17.66 0.47 1.89
C GLY A 27 18.21 0.64 0.47
N ILE A 28 17.42 1.24 -0.44
CA ILE A 28 17.84 1.60 -1.81
C ILE A 28 17.27 2.99 -2.15
N GLN A 29 18.03 3.80 -2.88
CA GLN A 29 17.49 5.01 -3.52
C GLN A 29 16.68 4.66 -4.76
N LEU A 30 15.41 5.02 -4.76
CA LEU A 30 14.51 4.82 -5.90
C LEU A 30 14.68 5.96 -6.90
N ALA A 31 14.75 5.63 -8.19
CA ALA A 31 14.74 6.62 -9.25
C ALA A 31 13.39 7.36 -9.27
N ASN A 32 13.37 8.62 -9.71
CA ASN A 32 12.13 9.41 -9.80
C ASN A 32 11.05 8.74 -10.67
N LYS A 33 11.45 7.94 -11.67
CA LYS A 33 10.55 7.19 -12.56
C LYS A 33 10.14 5.82 -12.03
N PHE A 34 10.56 5.45 -10.82
CA PHE A 34 10.35 4.11 -10.29
C PHE A 34 8.87 3.75 -10.21
N ALA A 35 8.01 4.68 -9.78
CA ALA A 35 6.57 4.43 -9.67
C ALA A 35 5.96 4.03 -11.02
N ASP A 36 6.25 4.79 -12.08
CA ASP A 36 5.74 4.53 -13.43
C ASP A 36 6.29 3.22 -14.00
N GLN A 37 7.60 2.99 -13.85
CA GLN A 37 8.25 1.75 -14.29
C GLN A 37 7.66 0.53 -13.57
N PHE A 38 7.50 0.63 -12.25
CA PHE A 38 6.92 -0.45 -11.45
C PHE A 38 5.47 -0.72 -11.82
N ALA A 39 4.68 0.30 -12.11
CA ALA A 39 3.31 0.13 -12.59
C ALA A 39 3.26 -0.59 -13.95
N ASN A 40 4.13 -0.22 -14.90
CA ASN A 40 4.20 -0.86 -16.22
C ASN A 40 4.60 -2.33 -16.15
N GLU A 41 5.44 -2.72 -15.19
CA GLU A 41 5.79 -4.12 -14.95
C GLU A 41 4.65 -4.92 -14.30
N LEU A 42 3.76 -4.25 -13.55
CA LEU A 42 2.65 -4.90 -12.85
C LEU A 42 1.37 -5.01 -13.68
N CYS A 43 1.14 -4.10 -14.63
CA CYS A 43 -0.09 -4.05 -15.40
C CYS A 43 0.13 -3.46 -16.80
N SER A 44 -0.68 -3.92 -17.76
CA SER A 44 -0.69 -3.38 -19.13
C SER A 44 -1.35 -2.01 -19.23
N GLU A 45 -2.24 -1.68 -18.30
CA GLU A 45 -2.97 -0.41 -18.25
C GLU A 45 -3.05 0.10 -16.81
N CYS A 46 -2.61 1.35 -16.60
CA CYS A 46 -2.66 2.02 -15.32
C CYS A 46 -3.46 3.32 -15.45
N TYR A 47 -4.43 3.53 -14.56
CA TYR A 47 -5.30 4.71 -14.57
C TYR A 47 -5.07 5.54 -13.32
N HIS A 48 -4.80 6.82 -13.51
CA HIS A 48 -4.76 7.78 -12.42
C HIS A 48 -6.18 8.13 -11.97
N LYS A 49 -6.43 8.02 -10.67
CA LYS A 49 -7.69 8.40 -10.05
C LYS A 49 -7.44 9.26 -8.82
N THR A 50 -8.16 10.37 -8.73
CA THR A 50 -8.29 11.15 -7.50
C THR A 50 -9.29 10.47 -6.57
N LEU A 51 -8.97 10.40 -5.28
CA LEU A 51 -9.88 9.85 -4.27
C LEU A 51 -10.99 10.87 -4.00
N ASP A 52 -12.25 10.43 -4.10
CA ASP A 52 -13.40 11.29 -3.83
C ASP A 52 -13.59 11.58 -2.33
N GLU A 53 -14.33 12.64 -2.02
CA GLU A 53 -14.56 13.10 -0.64
C GLU A 53 -15.20 12.02 0.25
N ARG A 54 -16.10 11.21 -0.33
CA ARG A 54 -16.77 10.12 0.40
C ARG A 54 -15.77 9.05 0.81
N LEU A 55 -14.85 8.67 -0.07
CA LEU A 55 -13.81 7.71 0.22
C LEU A 55 -12.83 8.24 1.27
N ILE A 56 -12.45 9.52 1.16
CA ILE A 56 -11.58 10.19 2.15
C ILE A 56 -12.26 10.26 3.52
N ALA A 57 -13.55 10.64 3.58
CA ALA A 57 -14.31 10.68 4.82
C ALA A 57 -14.37 9.29 5.47
N ARG A 58 -14.65 8.24 4.68
CA ARG A 58 -14.67 6.88 5.20
C ARG A 58 -13.29 6.42 5.70
N ALA A 59 -12.21 6.83 5.03
CA ALA A 59 -10.86 6.51 5.49
C ALA A 59 -10.56 7.17 6.84
N ARG A 60 -11.03 8.40 7.07
CA ARG A 60 -10.89 9.11 8.36
C ARG A 60 -11.67 8.41 9.47
N GLU A 61 -12.93 8.05 9.23
CA GLU A 61 -13.73 7.28 10.21
C GLU A 61 -13.01 5.99 10.66
N ILE A 62 -12.46 5.23 9.70
CA ILE A 62 -11.70 4.02 10.01
C ILE A 62 -10.40 4.35 10.75
N ALA A 63 -9.74 5.45 10.39
CA ALA A 63 -8.55 5.89 11.10
C ALA A 63 -8.87 6.18 12.57
N ASP A 64 -9.93 6.93 12.85
CA ASP A 64 -10.29 7.35 14.21
C ASP A 64 -10.83 6.18 15.06
N GLU A 65 -11.78 5.41 14.53
CA GLU A 65 -12.45 4.34 15.28
C GLU A 65 -11.56 3.12 15.50
N LYS A 66 -10.59 2.90 14.61
CA LYS A 66 -9.83 1.65 14.57
C LYS A 66 -8.33 1.89 14.63
N TYR A 67 -7.74 2.53 13.63
CA TYR A 67 -6.28 2.63 13.59
C TYR A 67 -5.69 3.55 14.66
N GLY A 68 -6.48 4.50 15.19
CA GLY A 68 -6.15 5.37 16.32
C GLY A 68 -6.50 4.78 17.68
N ALA A 69 -7.29 3.70 17.73
CA ALA A 69 -7.70 3.09 18.99
C ALA A 69 -6.57 2.27 19.62
N ALA A 70 -6.28 2.50 20.90
CA ALA A 70 -5.25 1.75 21.64
C ALA A 70 -5.54 0.23 21.65
N SER A 71 -6.82 -0.15 21.76
CA SER A 71 -7.28 -1.54 21.69
C SER A 71 -6.95 -2.22 20.37
N TRP A 72 -6.76 -1.47 19.28
CA TRP A 72 -6.32 -2.00 18.00
C TRP A 72 -4.79 -2.03 17.90
N LEU A 73 -4.12 -0.95 18.28
CA LEU A 73 -2.66 -0.81 18.16
C LEU A 73 -1.87 -1.77 19.07
N GLN A 74 -2.45 -2.18 20.19
CA GLN A 74 -1.80 -3.05 21.18
C GLN A 74 -2.22 -4.53 21.06
N ARG A 75 -2.98 -4.89 20.01
CA ARG A 75 -3.28 -6.30 19.74
C ARG A 75 -2.00 -7.02 19.34
N ARG A 76 -1.58 -7.95 20.20
CA ARG A 76 -0.50 -8.91 19.95
C ARG A 76 -1.07 -10.15 19.28
#